data_AF-A0A2C9WQL6-F1
#
_entry.id   AF-A0A2C9WQL6-F1
#
_cell.length_a   1.000
_cell.length_b   1.000
_cell.length_c   1.000
_cell.angle_alpha   90.00
_cell.angle_beta   90.00
_cell.angle_gamma   90.00
#
_symmetry.space_group_name_H-M   'P 1'
#
loop_
_entity.id
_entity.type
_entity.pdbx_description
1 polymer ?
#
loop_
_entity_poly.entity_id
_entity_poly.type
_entity_poly.pdbx_seq_one_letter_code
_entity_poly.pdbx_strand_id
1 'polypeptide(L)'
;MELGAFLRLTVIAVMLTAAASQTTPTGYANHTVGGSAGWFFNSTTNTSAANYSSWAATQTFNLGDFLIFNTNSNQTVIQTYNESTFRSCTTDDALNNDTIQYGGGSTAFGEALTIPVPLTIKGPNYFFSDAEDGAQCQSGLAFEIQVNHGLGLPPSLNQPPPPPYVTPPGPDFSQTPPVTIAGGSQAPGNSGFKNGVNVRGVACALLFGVAFLCFRH
;
A
#
# COMPACT_ATOMS: atom_id res chain seq x y z
N MET A 1 20.25 60.60 16.32
CA MET A 1 20.61 59.58 15.29
C MET A 1 21.08 58.26 15.91
N GLU A 2 20.67 57.89 17.13
CA GLU A 2 21.19 56.67 17.79
C GLU A 2 20.18 55.55 18.03
N LEU A 3 18.88 55.82 18.13
CA LEU A 3 17.90 54.75 18.44
C LEU A 3 17.72 53.72 17.30
N GLY A 4 17.96 54.12 16.05
CA GLY A 4 17.76 53.27 14.87
C GLY A 4 18.88 52.26 14.62
N ALA A 5 20.07 52.47 15.20
CA ALA A 5 21.21 51.55 15.04
C ALA A 5 21.08 50.34 15.99
N PHE A 6 20.63 50.55 17.22
CA PHE A 6 20.42 49.49 18.22
C PHE A 6 19.27 48.52 17.85
N LEU A 7 18.22 49.01 17.19
CA LEU A 7 17.10 48.18 16.72
C LEU A 7 17.50 47.28 15.53
N ARG A 8 18.41 47.75 14.67
CA ARG A 8 18.93 46.94 13.56
C ARG A 8 19.90 45.85 14.02
N LEU A 9 20.70 46.14 15.04
CA LEU A 9 21.64 45.16 15.62
C LEU A 9 20.92 44.01 16.34
N THR A 10 19.82 44.30 17.02
CA THR A 10 19.00 43.29 17.71
C THR A 10 18.24 42.38 16.74
N VAL A 11 17.72 42.91 15.62
CA VAL A 11 17.07 42.09 14.58
C VAL A 11 18.06 41.15 13.88
N ILE A 12 19.31 41.57 13.67
CA ILE A 12 20.34 40.71 13.07
C ILE A 12 20.80 39.60 14.04
N ALA A 13 20.84 39.87 15.35
CA ALA A 13 21.22 38.87 16.35
C ALA A 13 20.13 37.78 16.56
N VAL A 14 18.85 38.11 16.38
CA VAL A 14 17.74 37.14 16.50
C VAL A 14 17.66 36.21 15.29
N MET A 15 18.07 36.66 14.10
CA MET A 15 18.04 35.84 12.87
C MET A 15 19.13 34.75 12.80
N LEU A 16 20.10 34.76 13.73
CA LEU A 16 21.22 33.80 13.74
C LEU A 16 21.00 32.56 14.64
N THR A 17 19.85 32.43 15.30
CA THR A 17 19.61 31.33 16.26
C THR A 17 18.67 30.21 15.76
N ALA A 18 18.19 30.28 14.53
CA ALA A 18 17.40 29.19 13.92
C ALA A 18 18.27 28.17 13.16
N ALA A 19 19.45 27.84 13.68
CA ALA A 19 20.09 26.58 13.30
C ALA A 19 19.35 25.46 14.04
N ALA A 20 18.22 25.00 13.46
CA ALA A 20 17.57 23.79 13.90
C ALA A 20 18.65 22.71 14.00
N SER A 21 18.93 22.27 15.23
CA SER A 21 19.92 21.25 15.51
C SER A 21 19.38 19.96 14.90
N GLN A 22 19.71 19.71 13.64
CA GLN A 22 19.39 18.46 12.98
C GLN A 22 20.28 17.40 13.63
N THR A 23 19.78 16.81 14.72
CA THR A 23 20.36 15.60 15.27
C THR A 23 20.43 14.59 14.15
N THR A 24 21.64 14.16 13.80
CA THR A 24 21.85 13.06 12.85
C THR A 24 21.03 11.86 13.32
N PRO A 25 20.13 11.31 12.47
CA PRO A 25 19.32 10.17 12.88
C PRO A 25 20.22 9.01 13.33
N THR A 26 19.98 8.48 14.52
CA THR A 26 20.75 7.36 15.09
C THR A 26 20.15 5.99 14.73
N GLY A 27 18.98 5.98 14.09
CA GLY A 27 18.26 4.80 13.61
C GLY A 27 16.98 5.19 12.87
N TYR A 28 16.29 4.18 12.35
CA TYR A 28 14.97 4.34 11.74
C TYR A 28 13.87 4.41 12.80
N ALA A 29 12.83 5.20 12.53
CA ALA A 29 11.74 5.46 13.45
C ALA A 29 10.39 4.95 12.94
N ASN A 30 9.50 4.65 13.89
CA ASN A 30 8.10 4.37 13.62
C ASN A 30 7.26 5.56 14.09
N HIS A 31 6.54 6.20 13.17
CA HIS A 31 5.66 7.33 13.45
C HIS A 31 4.21 6.85 13.47
N THR A 32 3.59 6.85 14.65
CA THR A 32 2.17 6.48 14.76
C THR A 32 1.30 7.65 14.30
N VAL A 33 0.60 7.47 13.18
CA VAL A 33 -0.22 8.50 12.54
C VAL A 33 -1.36 8.90 13.46
N GLY A 34 -1.48 10.20 13.76
CA GLY A 34 -2.50 10.73 14.68
C GLY A 34 -2.29 10.37 16.16
N GLY A 35 -1.18 9.70 16.51
CA GLY A 35 -0.89 9.27 17.88
C GLY A 35 -1.97 8.31 18.42
N SER A 36 -2.52 8.61 19.59
CA SER A 36 -3.57 7.80 20.22
C SER A 36 -4.92 7.90 19.52
N ALA A 37 -5.16 8.96 18.72
CA ALA A 37 -6.40 9.11 17.96
C ALA A 37 -6.46 8.16 16.76
N GLY A 38 -5.32 7.74 16.22
CA GLY A 38 -5.22 6.87 15.05
C GLY A 38 -5.64 7.53 13.74
N TRP A 39 -5.82 6.71 12.70
CA TRP A 39 -6.26 7.10 11.35
C TRP A 39 -7.74 6.75 11.18
N PHE A 40 -8.61 7.67 11.60
CA PHE A 40 -10.06 7.47 11.56
C PHE A 40 -10.79 8.72 11.08
N PHE A 41 -11.97 8.48 10.51
CA PHE A 41 -12.95 9.49 10.13
C PHE A 41 -14.25 9.27 10.92
N ASN A 42 -14.83 10.36 11.44
CA ASN A 42 -16.13 10.34 12.08
C ASN A 42 -17.18 10.84 11.08
N SER A 43 -17.97 9.92 10.53
CA SER A 43 -19.03 10.24 9.57
C SER A 43 -20.22 10.99 10.17
N THR A 44 -20.39 10.96 11.50
CA THR A 44 -21.48 11.70 12.16
C THR A 44 -21.15 13.19 12.27
N THR A 45 -19.90 13.52 12.58
CA THR A 45 -19.43 14.91 12.69
C THR A 45 -18.80 15.43 11.40
N ASN A 46 -18.57 14.55 10.42
CA ASN A 46 -17.87 14.82 9.17
C ASN A 46 -16.46 15.40 9.39
N THR A 47 -15.70 14.78 10.30
CA THR A 47 -14.36 15.25 10.68
C THR A 47 -13.38 14.09 10.89
N SER A 48 -12.10 14.32 10.60
CA SER A 48 -11.03 13.41 11.01
C SER A 48 -10.88 13.32 12.53
N ALA A 49 -10.36 12.19 13.02
CA ALA A 49 -10.08 11.98 14.44
C ALA A 49 -8.95 12.86 14.99
N ALA A 50 -8.06 13.34 14.11
CA ALA A 50 -6.97 14.25 14.45
C ALA A 50 -6.70 15.24 13.31
N ASN A 51 -6.02 16.34 13.63
CA ASN A 51 -5.43 17.21 12.62
C ASN A 51 -4.08 16.61 12.18
N TYR A 52 -4.11 15.80 11.12
CA TYR A 52 -2.92 15.06 10.67
C TYR A 52 -1.81 15.96 10.14
N SER A 53 -2.13 17.10 9.53
CA SER A 53 -1.12 18.10 9.13
C SER A 53 -0.38 18.68 10.34
N SER A 54 -1.12 18.98 11.42
CA SER A 54 -0.51 19.45 12.68
C SER A 54 0.33 18.36 13.33
N TRP A 55 -0.14 17.10 13.32
CA TRP A 55 0.65 15.96 13.77
C TRP A 55 1.94 15.81 12.97
N ALA A 56 1.87 15.82 11.63
CA ALA A 56 3.01 15.68 10.74
C ALA A 56 4.05 16.78 10.97
N ALA A 57 3.62 18.02 11.21
CA ALA A 57 4.51 19.15 11.49
C ALA A 57 5.33 19.01 12.78
N THR A 58 4.95 18.11 13.70
CA THR A 58 5.73 17.82 14.92
C THR A 58 6.81 16.75 14.73
N GLN A 59 6.90 16.17 13.53
CA GLN A 59 7.74 15.00 13.26
C GLN A 59 8.84 15.35 12.26
N THR A 60 9.92 14.57 12.28
CA THR A 60 10.92 14.55 11.21
C THR A 60 10.89 13.18 10.58
N PHE A 61 10.68 13.12 9.26
CA PHE A 61 10.61 11.87 8.52
C PHE A 61 11.87 11.69 7.66
N ASN A 62 12.39 10.48 7.63
CA ASN A 62 13.56 10.09 6.84
C ASN A 62 13.28 8.82 6.03
N LEU A 63 14.10 8.59 5.01
CA LEU A 63 14.13 7.31 4.32
C LEU A 63 14.33 6.16 5.32
N GLY A 64 13.57 5.09 5.13
CA GLY A 64 13.61 3.89 5.97
C GLY A 64 12.75 3.96 7.24
N ASP A 65 12.23 5.13 7.60
CA ASP A 65 11.21 5.26 8.65
C ASP A 65 9.89 4.62 8.19
N PHE A 66 9.01 4.33 9.14
CA PHE A 66 7.68 3.80 8.89
C PHE A 66 6.60 4.73 9.43
N LEU A 67 5.53 4.89 8.67
CA LEU A 67 4.26 5.38 9.20
C LEU A 67 3.42 4.18 9.65
N ILE A 68 2.92 4.24 10.88
CA ILE A 68 2.07 3.20 11.45
C ILE A 68 0.64 3.73 11.52
N PHE A 69 -0.22 3.23 10.65
CA PHE A 69 -1.63 3.56 10.61
C PHE A 69 -2.43 2.58 11.46
N ASN A 70 -2.90 3.02 12.62
CA ASN A 70 -3.92 2.29 13.39
C ASN A 70 -5.29 2.75 12.91
N THR A 71 -6.03 1.86 12.27
CA THR A 71 -7.25 2.19 11.52
C THR A 71 -8.25 1.03 11.55
N ASN A 72 -9.28 1.07 10.70
CA ASN A 72 -10.13 -0.08 10.42
C ASN A 72 -10.43 -0.20 8.92
N SER A 73 -11.14 -1.25 8.54
CA SER A 73 -11.51 -1.52 7.14
C SER A 73 -12.46 -0.49 6.50
N ASN A 74 -12.90 0.56 7.22
CA ASN A 74 -13.75 1.62 6.67
C ASN A 74 -12.95 2.81 6.11
N GLN A 75 -11.65 2.88 6.38
CA GLN A 75 -10.75 3.88 5.81
C GLN A 75 -9.74 3.19 4.90
N THR A 76 -9.31 3.89 3.86
CA THR A 76 -8.16 3.48 3.07
C THR A 76 -6.91 4.25 3.49
N VAL A 77 -5.76 3.68 3.15
CA VAL A 77 -4.45 4.33 3.29
C VAL A 77 -3.84 4.37 1.91
N ILE A 78 -4.05 5.49 1.21
CA ILE A 78 -3.43 5.76 -0.08
C ILE A 78 -2.17 6.58 0.16
N GLN A 79 -1.05 6.15 -0.40
CA GLN A 79 0.14 6.97 -0.59
C GLN A 79 0.23 7.36 -2.05
N THR A 80 0.46 8.65 -2.33
CA THR A 80 0.83 9.10 -3.66
C THR A 80 2.02 10.05 -3.60
N TYR A 81 2.80 10.06 -4.68
CA TYR A 81 3.87 11.04 -4.90
C TYR A 81 3.41 12.18 -5.82
N ASN A 82 2.16 12.12 -6.29
CA ASN A 82 1.56 13.09 -7.18
C ASN A 82 0.63 14.03 -6.40
N GLU A 83 0.99 15.31 -6.37
CA GLU A 83 0.22 16.33 -5.66
C GLU A 83 -1.19 16.52 -6.27
N SER A 84 -1.36 16.33 -7.58
CA SER A 84 -2.67 16.50 -8.23
C SER A 84 -3.63 15.40 -7.81
N THR A 85 -3.17 14.15 -7.77
CA THR A 85 -3.92 12.99 -7.24
C THR A 85 -4.32 13.19 -5.79
N PHE A 86 -3.40 13.70 -4.96
CA PHE A 86 -3.71 14.04 -3.57
C PHE A 86 -4.79 15.14 -3.47
N ARG A 87 -4.65 16.23 -4.24
CA ARG A 87 -5.59 17.36 -4.21
C ARG A 87 -6.97 17.02 -4.74
N SER A 88 -7.09 16.08 -5.68
CA SER A 88 -8.37 15.62 -6.19
C SER A 88 -9.05 14.62 -5.25
N CYS A 89 -8.34 14.07 -4.26
CA CYS A 89 -8.84 13.04 -3.34
C CYS A 89 -9.38 11.79 -4.07
N THR A 90 -8.86 11.46 -5.25
CA THR A 90 -9.23 10.27 -6.02
C THR A 90 -8.01 9.60 -6.62
N THR A 91 -8.05 8.28 -6.74
CA THR A 91 -7.05 7.49 -7.44
C THR A 91 -7.44 7.14 -8.88
N ASP A 92 -8.56 7.65 -9.40
CA ASP A 92 -9.08 7.28 -10.73
C ASP A 92 -8.09 7.56 -11.86
N ASP A 93 -7.38 8.68 -11.77
CA ASP A 93 -6.36 9.10 -12.75
C ASP A 93 -4.93 8.76 -12.29
N ALA A 94 -4.78 8.00 -11.20
CA ALA A 94 -3.48 7.69 -10.65
C ALA A 94 -2.70 6.70 -11.52
N LEU A 95 -1.38 6.84 -11.55
CA LEU A 95 -0.51 5.89 -12.25
C LEU A 95 -0.06 4.79 -11.28
N ASN A 96 0.03 3.56 -11.77
CA ASN A 96 0.42 2.41 -10.94
C ASN A 96 1.81 2.53 -10.29
N ASN A 97 2.66 3.47 -10.73
CA ASN A 97 4.01 3.65 -10.22
C ASN A 97 4.16 4.85 -9.26
N ASP A 98 3.13 5.69 -9.11
CA ASP A 98 3.17 6.86 -8.24
C ASP A 98 2.18 6.82 -7.08
N THR A 99 1.25 5.85 -7.09
CA THR A 99 0.18 5.73 -6.11
C THR A 99 0.02 4.29 -5.65
N ILE A 100 -0.07 4.09 -4.35
CA ILE A 100 -0.13 2.77 -3.71
C ILE A 100 -1.23 2.81 -2.65
N GLN A 101 -2.14 1.83 -2.72
CA GLN A 101 -3.05 1.54 -1.63
C GLN A 101 -2.42 0.50 -0.69
N TYR A 102 -2.35 0.84 0.59
CA TYR A 102 -1.91 -0.08 1.63
C TYR A 102 -3.10 -0.66 2.38
N GLY A 103 -3.01 -1.95 2.69
CA GLY A 103 -4.12 -2.69 3.27
C GLY A 103 -5.29 -2.85 2.30
N GLY A 104 -6.49 -2.99 2.85
CA GLY A 104 -7.66 -3.41 2.08
C GLY A 104 -7.75 -4.93 1.91
N GLY A 105 -8.92 -5.41 1.46
CA GLY A 105 -9.18 -6.84 1.22
C GLY A 105 -10.01 -7.55 2.29
N SER A 106 -10.26 -6.93 3.44
CA SER A 106 -11.33 -7.39 4.34
C SER A 106 -12.68 -6.92 3.83
N THR A 107 -13.63 -7.84 3.73
CA THR A 107 -15.04 -7.54 3.43
C THR A 107 -15.83 -7.22 4.71
N ALA A 108 -15.24 -7.43 5.88
CA ALA A 108 -15.88 -7.15 7.16
C ALA A 108 -15.76 -5.65 7.47
N PHE A 109 -16.88 -5.02 7.80
CA PHE A 109 -16.94 -3.60 8.15
C PHE A 109 -16.40 -3.37 9.57
N GLY A 110 -15.58 -2.34 9.74
CA GLY A 110 -15.04 -1.93 11.04
C GLY A 110 -14.00 -2.86 11.65
N GLU A 111 -13.41 -3.77 10.88
CA GLU A 111 -12.33 -4.63 11.35
C GLU A 111 -11.09 -3.80 11.66
N ALA A 112 -10.55 -3.92 12.87
CA ALA A 112 -9.37 -3.16 13.29
C ALA A 112 -8.12 -3.61 12.51
N LEU A 113 -7.35 -2.65 12.01
CA LEU A 113 -6.16 -2.87 11.19
C LEU A 113 -5.00 -2.03 11.70
N THR A 114 -3.78 -2.58 11.59
CA THR A 114 -2.53 -1.82 11.73
C THR A 114 -1.74 -1.98 10.44
N ILE A 115 -1.54 -0.88 9.73
CA ILE A 115 -0.91 -0.86 8.41
C ILE A 115 0.43 -0.12 8.52
N PRO A 116 1.58 -0.84 8.42
CA PRO A 116 2.89 -0.22 8.35
C PRO A 116 3.20 0.21 6.91
N VAL A 117 3.56 1.48 6.72
CA VAL A 117 3.92 2.05 5.42
C VAL A 117 5.38 2.52 5.46
N PRO A 118 6.29 1.91 4.67
CA PRO A 118 7.69 2.33 4.63
C PRO A 118 7.87 3.63 3.83
N LEU A 119 8.72 4.52 4.32
CA LEU A 119 9.11 5.74 3.62
C LEU A 119 10.33 5.48 2.74
N THR A 120 10.08 5.21 1.46
CA THR A 120 11.12 4.76 0.52
C THR A 120 11.55 5.81 -0.51
N ILE A 121 10.78 6.88 -0.66
CA ILE A 121 11.06 7.96 -1.62
C ILE A 121 11.25 9.28 -0.88
N LYS A 122 12.41 9.90 -1.10
CA LYS A 122 12.73 11.23 -0.60
C LYS A 122 11.87 12.27 -1.31
N GLY A 123 11.45 13.31 -0.60
CA GLY A 123 10.62 14.36 -1.17
C GLY A 123 9.24 14.43 -0.51
N PRO A 124 8.32 15.19 -1.10
CA PRO A 124 6.93 15.20 -0.66
C PRO A 124 6.32 13.81 -0.84
N ASN A 125 5.62 13.34 0.18
CA ASN A 125 4.82 12.13 0.15
C ASN A 125 3.43 12.53 0.67
N TYR A 126 2.39 12.14 -0.06
CA TYR A 126 1.02 12.51 0.27
C TYR A 126 0.22 11.27 0.70
N PHE A 127 -0.58 11.43 1.73
CA PHE A 127 -1.37 10.34 2.31
C PHE A 127 -2.83 10.77 2.47
N PHE A 128 -3.77 9.94 2.03
CA PHE A 128 -5.19 10.22 2.14
C PHE A 128 -6.04 8.95 2.14
N SER A 129 -7.31 9.10 2.52
CA SER A 129 -8.36 8.09 2.35
C SER A 129 -9.22 8.46 1.15
N ASP A 130 -9.29 7.59 0.14
CA ASP A 130 -10.20 7.70 -1.00
C ASP A 130 -11.60 7.11 -0.71
N ALA A 131 -11.83 6.59 0.50
CA ALA A 131 -13.13 6.05 0.91
C ALA A 131 -14.24 7.11 0.81
N GLU A 132 -15.46 6.65 0.55
CA GLU A 132 -16.64 7.50 0.32
C GLU A 132 -16.41 8.50 -0.84
N ASP A 133 -15.90 8.01 -1.97
CA ASP A 133 -15.58 8.81 -3.17
C ASP A 133 -14.70 10.04 -2.84
N GLY A 134 -13.73 9.85 -1.95
CA GLY A 134 -12.79 10.90 -1.50
C GLY A 134 -13.35 11.88 -0.46
N ALA A 135 -14.59 11.75 -0.01
CA ALA A 135 -15.20 12.68 0.95
C ALA A 135 -14.44 12.75 2.29
N GLN A 136 -13.88 11.63 2.73
CA GLN A 136 -13.07 11.58 3.96
C GLN A 136 -11.78 12.40 3.80
N CYS A 137 -11.08 12.28 2.66
CA CYS A 137 -9.91 13.07 2.32
C CYS A 137 -10.23 14.57 2.29
N GLN A 138 -11.30 14.96 1.59
CA GLN A 138 -11.75 16.36 1.50
C GLN A 138 -12.08 16.95 2.88
N SER A 139 -12.49 16.10 3.81
CA SER A 139 -12.84 16.46 5.19
C SER A 139 -11.67 16.30 6.18
N GLY A 140 -10.44 16.16 5.68
CA GLY A 140 -9.22 16.22 6.48
C GLY A 140 -8.63 14.87 6.90
N LEU A 141 -9.14 13.73 6.41
CA LEU A 141 -8.45 12.43 6.50
C LEU A 141 -7.35 12.35 5.42
N ALA A 142 -6.43 13.32 5.49
CA ALA A 142 -5.40 13.58 4.51
C ALA A 142 -4.25 14.36 5.15
N PHE A 143 -3.01 14.12 4.73
CA PHE A 143 -1.84 14.91 5.11
C PHE A 143 -0.68 14.73 4.14
N GLU A 144 0.24 15.67 4.19
CA GLU A 144 1.51 15.65 3.48
C GLU A 144 2.65 15.51 4.49
N ILE A 145 3.71 14.82 4.09
CA ILE A 145 4.99 14.84 4.81
C ILE A 145 6.14 15.14 3.84
N GLN A 146 7.23 15.66 4.40
CA GLN A 146 8.50 15.82 3.71
C GLN A 146 9.49 14.76 4.19
N VAL A 147 9.84 13.81 3.32
CA VAL A 147 10.81 12.76 3.61
C VAL A 147 12.22 13.24 3.31
N ASN A 148 13.08 13.23 4.32
CA ASN A 148 14.49 13.58 4.23
C ASN A 148 15.34 12.36 3.89
N HIS A 149 16.61 12.58 3.54
CA HIS A 149 17.51 11.47 3.27
C HIS A 149 17.82 10.65 4.55
N GLY A 150 18.08 11.31 5.69
CA GLY A 150 18.53 10.66 6.91
C GLY A 150 19.69 9.68 6.66
N LEU A 151 19.57 8.46 7.21
CA LEU A 151 20.53 7.36 7.00
C LEU A 151 20.46 6.73 5.60
N GLY A 152 19.47 7.10 4.77
CA GLY A 152 19.15 6.42 3.52
C GLY A 152 18.23 5.22 3.75
N LEU A 153 17.98 4.43 2.71
CA LEU A 153 17.19 3.20 2.86
C LEU A 153 18.01 2.10 3.54
N PRO A 154 17.43 1.34 4.50
CA PRO A 154 18.05 0.11 4.98
C PRO A 154 18.15 -0.91 3.84
N PRO A 155 19.14 -1.82 3.86
CA PRO A 155 19.31 -2.83 2.81
C PRO A 155 18.03 -3.64 2.49
N SER A 156 17.21 -3.93 3.51
CA SER A 156 15.96 -4.68 3.38
C SER A 156 14.89 -3.97 2.53
N LEU A 157 14.94 -2.63 2.42
CA LEU A 157 14.03 -1.84 1.60
C LEU A 157 14.64 -1.43 0.26
N ASN A 158 15.91 -1.74 0.03
CA ASN A 158 16.64 -1.40 -1.20
C ASN A 158 16.91 -2.63 -2.08
N GLN A 159 16.34 -3.80 -1.75
CA GLN A 159 16.47 -5.02 -2.54
C GLN A 159 15.17 -5.36 -3.27
N PRO A 160 15.26 -5.93 -4.48
CA PRO A 160 14.13 -6.59 -5.13
C PRO A 160 13.52 -7.65 -4.20
N PRO A 161 12.22 -7.97 -4.33
CA PRO A 161 11.59 -9.04 -3.56
C PRO A 161 12.42 -10.32 -3.64
N PRO A 162 12.59 -11.07 -2.53
CA PRO A 162 13.24 -12.36 -2.57
C PRO A 162 12.54 -13.27 -3.59
N PRO A 163 13.28 -14.11 -4.34
CA PRO A 163 12.65 -15.08 -5.23
C PRO A 163 11.70 -15.99 -4.43
N PRO A 164 10.60 -16.48 -5.04
CA PRO A 164 9.67 -17.38 -4.37
C PRO A 164 10.42 -18.55 -3.73
N TYR A 165 10.11 -18.84 -2.47
CA TYR A 165 10.68 -19.99 -1.80
C TYR A 165 10.28 -21.26 -2.56
N VAL A 166 11.28 -21.98 -3.08
CA VAL A 166 11.09 -23.31 -3.64
C VAL A 166 11.52 -24.31 -2.58
N THR A 167 10.61 -25.17 -2.15
CA THR A 167 10.93 -26.24 -1.20
C THR A 167 12.02 -27.13 -1.80
N PRO A 168 13.12 -27.41 -1.09
CA PRO A 168 14.13 -28.35 -1.56
C PRO A 168 13.50 -29.72 -1.86
N PRO A 169 13.94 -30.44 -2.91
CA PRO A 169 13.50 -31.81 -3.14
C PRO A 169 13.75 -32.65 -1.89
N GLY A 170 12.69 -33.18 -1.29
CA GLY A 170 12.80 -34.08 -0.15
C GLY A 170 13.50 -35.38 -0.54
N PRO A 171 14.15 -36.09 0.39
CA PRO A 171 14.68 -37.42 0.13
C PRO A 171 13.53 -38.36 -0.26
N ASP A 172 13.61 -38.90 -1.46
CA ASP A 172 12.68 -39.87 -2.04
C ASP A 172 12.58 -41.11 -1.14
N PHE A 173 11.52 -41.19 -0.34
CA PHE A 173 11.11 -42.43 0.32
C PHE A 173 10.19 -43.21 -0.63
N SER A 174 10.73 -43.73 -1.73
CA SER A 174 10.03 -44.73 -2.54
C SER A 174 10.99 -45.76 -3.14
N GLN A 175 11.50 -46.66 -2.31
CA GLN A 175 11.83 -48.01 -2.78
C GLN A 175 11.83 -49.00 -1.62
N THR A 176 10.63 -49.43 -1.22
CA THR A 176 10.45 -50.73 -0.56
C THR A 176 10.68 -51.80 -1.64
N PRO A 177 11.58 -52.79 -1.45
CA PRO A 177 11.87 -53.77 -2.49
C PRO A 177 10.68 -54.72 -2.72
N PRO A 178 10.39 -55.13 -3.97
CA PRO A 178 9.36 -56.13 -4.23
C PRO A 178 9.84 -57.52 -3.75
N VAL A 179 9.06 -58.15 -2.87
CA VAL A 179 9.19 -59.58 -2.57
C VAL A 179 8.89 -60.37 -3.84
N THR A 180 9.88 -61.07 -4.40
CA THR A 180 9.73 -61.92 -5.59
C THR A 180 9.61 -63.38 -5.15
N ILE A 181 8.41 -63.96 -5.27
CA ILE A 181 8.20 -65.42 -5.29
C ILE A 181 8.33 -65.89 -6.75
N ALA A 182 9.14 -66.92 -6.96
CA ALA A 182 9.41 -67.54 -8.25
C ALA A 182 8.19 -68.28 -8.82
N GLY A 183 7.96 -68.17 -10.14
CA GLY A 183 7.07 -69.09 -10.85
C GLY A 183 6.57 -68.61 -12.21
N GLY A 184 7.36 -68.85 -13.27
CA GLY A 184 6.86 -69.47 -14.50
C GLY A 184 5.98 -68.69 -15.49
N SER A 185 6.61 -68.39 -16.63
CA SER A 185 6.12 -68.58 -18.01
C SER A 185 5.13 -67.62 -18.69
N GLN A 186 5.60 -67.16 -19.87
CA GLN A 186 4.91 -66.87 -21.13
C GLN A 186 4.35 -65.46 -21.40
N ALA A 187 5.15 -64.70 -22.15
CA ALA A 187 4.73 -63.80 -23.24
C ALA A 187 4.03 -64.61 -24.38
N PRO A 188 3.38 -64.05 -25.45
CA PRO A 188 3.76 -62.81 -26.14
C PRO A 188 2.66 -61.99 -26.88
N GLY A 189 3.08 -60.84 -27.45
CA GLY A 189 2.46 -60.16 -28.61
C GLY A 189 1.38 -59.11 -28.25
N ASN A 190 1.19 -57.99 -28.95
CA ASN A 190 1.63 -57.55 -30.26
C ASN A 190 1.61 -56.01 -30.35
N SER A 191 2.43 -55.51 -31.27
CA SER A 191 2.50 -54.15 -31.81
C SER A 191 1.18 -53.65 -32.43
N GLY A 192 0.93 -52.34 -32.39
CA GLY A 192 -0.12 -51.71 -33.21
C GLY A 192 -0.09 -50.18 -33.19
N PHE A 193 0.14 -49.59 -34.36
CA PHE A 193 0.34 -48.17 -34.65
C PHE A 193 -0.95 -47.36 -34.88
N LYS A 194 -0.84 -46.03 -34.68
CA LYS A 194 -1.42 -44.89 -35.44
C LYS A 194 -2.91 -44.49 -35.29
N ASN A 195 -3.06 -43.25 -34.81
CA ASN A 195 -3.86 -42.09 -35.28
C ASN A 195 -5.30 -42.27 -35.82
N GLY A 196 -6.23 -41.47 -35.27
CA GLY A 196 -7.50 -41.12 -35.90
C GLY A 196 -8.22 -39.96 -35.20
N VAL A 197 -8.53 -38.90 -35.95
CA VAL A 197 -9.17 -37.63 -35.57
C VAL A 197 -10.71 -37.73 -35.64
N ASN A 198 -11.47 -36.98 -34.82
CA ASN A 198 -12.85 -36.47 -35.08
C ASN A 198 -13.18 -35.45 -33.95
N VAL A 199 -13.49 -34.14 -34.11
CA VAL A 199 -14.49 -33.35 -34.87
C VAL A 199 -15.94 -33.42 -34.33
N ARG A 200 -16.53 -32.21 -34.19
CA ARG A 200 -17.93 -31.78 -33.84
C ARG A 200 -18.15 -31.53 -32.35
N GLY A 201 -18.42 -30.29 -31.91
CA GLY A 201 -19.53 -29.41 -32.29
C GLY A 201 -20.61 -29.56 -31.20
N VAL A 202 -21.01 -28.53 -30.46
CA VAL A 202 -22.13 -27.64 -30.80
C VAL A 202 -22.17 -26.50 -29.77
N ALA A 203 -22.35 -25.26 -30.25
CA ALA A 203 -22.82 -24.10 -29.50
C ALA A 203 -24.32 -23.90 -29.80
N CYS A 204 -25.09 -23.36 -28.84
CA CYS A 204 -26.38 -22.66 -29.05
C CYS A 204 -26.73 -21.93 -27.73
N ALA A 205 -26.68 -20.59 -27.65
CA ALA A 205 -27.66 -19.59 -28.14
C ALA A 205 -28.91 -19.53 -27.24
N LEU A 206 -29.06 -18.50 -26.40
CA LEU A 206 -29.78 -17.22 -26.63
C LEU A 206 -31.30 -17.38 -26.83
N LEU A 207 -32.08 -16.45 -26.24
CA LEU A 207 -33.33 -15.79 -26.72
C LEU A 207 -33.95 -15.04 -25.51
N PHE A 208 -34.00 -13.70 -25.41
CA PHE A 208 -34.75 -12.64 -26.12
C PHE A 208 -36.28 -12.60 -25.89
N GLY A 209 -36.81 -11.37 -25.64
CA GLY A 209 -38.22 -10.96 -25.76
C GLY A 209 -38.72 -10.14 -24.55
N VAL A 210 -38.64 -8.80 -24.47
CA VAL A 210 -39.26 -7.66 -25.22
C VAL A 210 -40.74 -7.40 -24.89
N ALA A 211 -41.06 -6.21 -24.35
CA ALA A 211 -42.14 -5.26 -24.78
C ALA A 211 -42.36 -4.19 -23.67
N PHE A 212 -42.00 -2.91 -23.85
CA PHE A 212 -42.68 -1.79 -24.55
C PHE A 212 -43.82 -1.07 -23.76
N LEU A 213 -43.51 0.19 -23.41
CA LEU A 213 -44.32 1.43 -23.40
C LEU A 213 -45.08 1.97 -22.16
N CYS A 214 -45.04 3.32 -22.12
CA CYS A 214 -45.85 4.32 -21.39
C CYS A 214 -45.34 4.70 -19.97
N PHE A 215 -45.13 5.96 -19.56
CA PHE A 215 -45.67 7.27 -19.97
C PHE A 215 -44.67 8.41 -19.72
N ARG A 216 -44.87 9.52 -20.45
CA ARG A 216 -44.19 10.82 -20.35
C ARG A 216 -45.05 11.80 -19.52
N HIS A 217 -44.45 12.63 -18.67
CA HIS A 217 -44.82 14.04 -18.49
C HIS A 217 -43.65 14.84 -17.93
#